data_AF-A0A8T4UJF2-F1
#
_entry.id   AF-A0A8T4UJF2-F1
#
_cell.length_a   1.000
_cell.length_b   1.000
_cell.length_c   1.000
_cell.angle_alpha   90.00
_cell.angle_beta   90.00
_cell.angle_gamma   90.00
#
_symmetry.space_group_name_H-M   'P 1'
#
loop_
_entity.id
_entity.type
_entity.pdbx_description
1 polymer ?
#
loop_
_entity_poly.entity_id
_entity_poly.type
_entity_poly.pdbx_seq_one_letter_code
_entity_poly.pdbx_strand_id
1 'polypeptide(L)'
;MAELLIVPAVVMGILIGLVELVLLARDEPGMWLSHSLHAIPVMFLFVFASMNISFVLGLLPFAITENSMVDFGIRVVIGLLAALKTGAAAALVPHTSVGESKFHLLLIGVLVVAAPYIWAFIEPFVGGLLPFS
;
A
#
# COMPACT_ATOMS: atom_id res chain seq x y z
N MET A 1 0.83 -23.70 5.88
CA MET A 1 0.82 -22.26 6.23
C MET A 1 1.11 -21.51 4.94
N ALA A 2 0.39 -20.44 4.64
CA ALA A 2 0.71 -19.64 3.46
C ALA A 2 2.12 -19.06 3.62
N GLU A 3 2.95 -19.19 2.58
CA GLU A 3 4.27 -18.59 2.56
C GLU A 3 4.11 -17.06 2.47
N LEU A 4 4.71 -16.34 3.42
CA LEU A 4 4.63 -14.89 3.45
C LEU A 4 5.58 -14.29 2.42
N LEU A 5 5.03 -13.46 1.54
CA LEU A 5 5.77 -12.64 0.58
C LEU A 5 6.40 -11.43 1.28
N ILE A 6 7.36 -11.67 2.18
CA ILE A 6 8.01 -10.62 2.97
C ILE A 6 8.89 -9.73 2.10
N VAL A 7 9.83 -10.33 1.36
CA VAL A 7 10.78 -9.59 0.51
C VAL A 7 10.04 -8.81 -0.58
N PRO A 8 9.11 -9.41 -1.35
CA PRO A 8 8.29 -8.67 -2.31
C PRO A 8 7.52 -7.49 -1.67
N ALA A 9 6.90 -7.70 -0.51
CA ALA A 9 6.16 -6.66 0.19
C ALA A 9 7.05 -5.51 0.66
N VAL A 10 8.26 -5.79 1.14
CA VAL A 10 9.22 -4.74 1.52
C VAL A 10 9.65 -3.94 0.30
N VAL A 11 10.02 -4.59 -0.81
CA VAL A 11 10.44 -3.87 -2.02
C VAL A 11 9.30 -3.02 -2.57
N MET A 12 8.11 -3.59 -2.71
CA MET A 12 6.94 -2.83 -3.17
C MET A 12 6.54 -1.72 -2.20
N GLY A 13 6.67 -1.94 -0.89
CA GLY A 13 6.44 -0.93 0.13
C GLY A 13 7.41 0.25 0.02
N ILE A 14 8.69 -0.01 -0.27
CA ILE A 14 9.67 1.04 -0.57
C ILE A 14 9.26 1.81 -1.82
N LEU A 15 8.97 1.12 -2.92
CA LEU A 15 8.66 1.77 -4.20
C LEU A 15 7.40 2.64 -4.11
N ILE A 16 6.33 2.11 -3.53
CA ILE A 16 5.07 2.86 -3.36
C ILE A 16 5.24 3.95 -2.30
N GLY A 17 5.99 3.71 -1.22
CA GLY A 17 6.32 4.73 -0.24
C GLY A 17 7.13 5.91 -0.81
N LEU A 18 8.02 5.66 -1.78
CA LEU A 18 8.70 6.74 -2.51
C LEU A 18 7.73 7.54 -3.39
N VAL A 19 6.72 6.89 -4.00
CA VAL A 19 5.66 7.59 -4.74
C VAL A 19 4.83 8.46 -3.80
N GLU A 20 4.41 7.93 -2.65
CA GLU A 20 3.73 8.65 -1.58
C GLU A 20 4.53 9.90 -1.17
N LEU A 21 5.84 9.76 -0.92
CA LEU A 21 6.72 10.88 -0.57
C LEU A 21 6.68 12.02 -1.58
N VAL A 22 6.74 11.69 -2.88
CA VAL A 22 6.71 12.68 -3.96
C VAL A 22 5.36 13.39 -4.00
N LEU A 23 4.27 12.65 -3.81
CA LEU A 23 2.91 13.21 -3.81
C LEU A 23 2.67 14.08 -2.58
N LEU A 24 3.12 13.66 -1.39
CA LEU A 24 3.07 14.46 -0.16
C LEU A 24 3.91 15.73 -0.26
N ALA A 25 5.10 15.67 -0.83
CA ALA A 25 5.94 16.85 -1.03
C ALA A 25 5.27 17.89 -1.95
N ARG A 26 4.45 17.44 -2.90
CA ARG A 26 3.66 18.28 -3.80
C ARG A 26 2.40 18.84 -3.12
N ASP A 27 1.64 17.97 -2.47
CA ASP A 27 0.34 18.32 -1.92
C ASP A 27 0.48 19.10 -0.60
N GLU A 28 1.53 18.83 0.19
CA GLU A 28 1.73 19.39 1.53
C GLU A 28 3.17 19.90 1.80
N PRO A 29 3.71 20.86 1.03
CA PRO A 29 5.12 21.25 1.08
C PRO A 29 5.61 21.76 2.46
N GLY A 30 4.69 22.20 3.34
CA GLY A 30 5.04 22.67 4.69
C GLY A 30 5.14 21.58 5.76
N MET A 31 4.59 20.39 5.53
CA MET A 31 4.50 19.32 6.54
C MET A 31 4.75 17.91 6.00
N TRP A 32 5.08 17.80 4.71
CA TRP A 32 5.29 16.53 4.03
C TRP A 32 6.23 15.60 4.78
N LEU A 33 7.34 16.08 5.36
CA LEU A 33 8.29 15.20 6.03
C LEU A 33 7.68 14.53 7.28
N SER A 34 6.99 15.31 8.12
CA SER A 34 6.31 14.78 9.31
C SER A 34 5.15 13.85 8.93
N HIS A 35 4.43 14.21 7.86
CA HIS A 35 3.37 13.36 7.31
C HIS A 35 3.93 12.02 6.80
N SER A 36 5.03 12.10 6.05
CA SER A 36 5.72 10.96 5.47
C SER A 36 6.22 9.95 6.50
N LEU A 37 6.68 10.43 7.67
CA LEU A 37 7.17 9.56 8.73
C LEU A 37 6.13 8.56 9.23
N HIS A 38 4.84 8.90 9.16
CA HIS A 38 3.77 7.98 9.51
C HIS A 38 3.07 7.37 8.28
N ALA A 39 3.01 8.08 7.16
CA ALA A 39 2.43 7.57 5.92
C ALA A 39 3.22 6.36 5.38
N ILE A 40 4.55 6.40 5.41
CA ILE A 40 5.39 5.31 4.89
C ILE A 40 5.15 4.00 5.65
N PRO A 41 5.30 3.89 6.99
CA PRO A 41 5.03 2.63 7.69
C PRO A 41 3.61 2.08 7.46
N VAL A 42 2.62 2.96 7.38
CA VAL A 42 1.24 2.59 7.07
C VAL A 42 1.11 2.04 5.64
N MET A 43 1.84 2.63 4.68
CA MET A 43 1.91 2.12 3.31
C MET A 43 2.47 0.70 3.26
N PHE A 44 3.56 0.43 3.99
CA PHE A 44 4.13 -0.91 4.08
C PHE A 44 3.11 -1.92 4.61
N LEU A 45 2.30 -1.55 5.60
CA LEU A 45 1.25 -2.41 6.13
C LEU A 45 0.20 -2.74 5.06
N PHE A 46 -0.28 -1.75 4.31
CA PHE A 46 -1.26 -1.97 3.25
C PHE A 46 -0.72 -2.80 2.09
N VAL A 47 0.52 -2.53 1.66
CA VAL A 47 1.18 -3.33 0.62
C VAL A 47 1.40 -4.76 1.08
N PHE A 48 1.88 -4.95 2.32
CA PHE A 48 2.04 -6.27 2.91
C PHE A 48 0.73 -7.05 2.94
N ALA A 49 -0.35 -6.44 3.44
CA ALA A 49 -1.67 -7.05 3.48
C ALA A 49 -2.18 -7.41 2.07
N SER A 50 -2.01 -6.52 1.08
CA SER A 50 -2.42 -6.74 -0.32
C SER A 50 -1.69 -7.92 -0.97
N MET A 51 -0.41 -8.09 -0.66
CA MET A 51 0.42 -9.17 -1.18
C MET A 51 0.22 -10.50 -0.44
N ASN A 52 -0.30 -10.48 0.79
CA ASN A 52 -0.42 -11.66 1.66
C ASN A 52 -1.89 -11.93 2.07
N ILE A 53 -2.79 -12.05 1.09
CA ILE A 53 -4.23 -12.18 1.36
C ILE A 53 -4.57 -13.43 2.18
N SER A 54 -3.94 -14.57 1.89
CA SER A 54 -4.19 -15.80 2.65
C SER A 54 -3.85 -15.63 4.14
N PHE A 55 -2.80 -14.86 4.46
CA PHE A 55 -2.48 -14.48 5.83
C PHE A 55 -3.54 -13.56 6.43
N VAL A 56 -3.97 -12.52 5.70
CA VAL A 56 -5.03 -11.60 6.16
C VAL A 56 -6.33 -12.34 6.45
N LEU A 57 -6.77 -13.22 5.55
CA LEU A 57 -7.97 -14.03 5.74
C LEU A 57 -7.83 -14.98 6.94
N GLY A 58 -6.63 -15.53 7.17
CA GLY A 58 -6.33 -16.38 8.32
C GLY A 58 -6.40 -15.67 9.68
N LEU A 59 -6.33 -14.34 9.71
CA LEU A 59 -6.53 -13.54 10.94
C LEU A 59 -8.01 -13.32 11.26
N LEU A 60 -8.90 -13.51 10.30
CA LEU A 60 -10.33 -13.25 10.46
C LEU A 60 -11.04 -14.51 10.94
N PRO A 61 -12.04 -14.39 11.84
CA PRO A 61 -12.81 -15.54 12.32
C PRO A 61 -13.87 -16.03 11.30
N PHE A 62 -13.70 -15.71 10.01
CA PHE A 62 -14.67 -16.02 8.96
C PHE A 62 -14.22 -17.23 8.15
N ALA A 63 -15.14 -18.17 7.90
CA ALA A 63 -14.90 -19.31 7.00
C ALA A 63 -15.08 -18.89 5.53
N ILE A 64 -14.19 -18.01 5.04
CA ILE A 64 -14.19 -17.56 3.65
C ILE A 64 -13.43 -18.59 2.81
N THR A 65 -14.08 -19.14 1.77
CA THR A 65 -13.40 -19.98 0.78
C THR A 65 -12.55 -19.11 -0.14
N GLU A 66 -11.23 -19.20 0.02
CA GLU A 66 -10.26 -18.45 -0.77
C GLU A 66 -10.29 -18.86 -2.24
N ASN A 67 -10.36 -17.87 -3.13
CA ASN A 67 -10.26 -18.03 -4.58
C ASN A 67 -9.79 -16.71 -5.19
N SER A 68 -9.39 -16.73 -6.47
CA SER A 68 -8.82 -15.55 -7.14
C SER A 68 -9.74 -14.31 -7.16
N MET A 69 -11.06 -14.49 -7.23
CA MET A 69 -12.02 -13.38 -7.15
C MET A 69 -12.10 -12.80 -5.73
N VAL A 70 -12.11 -13.66 -4.71
CA VAL A 70 -12.06 -13.23 -3.30
C VAL A 70 -10.77 -12.47 -3.05
N ASP A 71 -9.62 -12.99 -3.50
CA ASP A 71 -8.34 -12.33 -3.26
C ASP A 71 -8.29 -10.95 -3.92
N PHE A 72 -8.77 -10.85 -5.16
CA PHE A 72 -8.89 -9.57 -5.84
C PHE A 72 -9.84 -8.62 -5.11
N GLY A 73 -10.99 -9.10 -4.66
CA GLY A 73 -11.95 -8.30 -3.88
C GLY A 73 -11.36 -7.77 -2.57
N ILE A 74 -10.65 -8.62 -1.81
CA ILE A 74 -9.98 -8.20 -0.57
C ILE A 74 -8.87 -7.19 -0.88
N ARG A 75 -8.08 -7.38 -1.94
CA ARG A 75 -7.09 -6.38 -2.39
C ARG A 75 -7.73 -5.04 -2.68
N VAL A 76 -8.85 -5.02 -3.41
CA VAL A 76 -9.61 -3.79 -3.69
C VAL A 76 -10.05 -3.12 -2.39
N VAL A 77 -10.57 -3.88 -1.42
CA VAL A 77 -10.93 -3.33 -0.11
C VAL A 77 -9.71 -2.74 0.59
N ILE A 78 -8.58 -3.43 0.61
CA ILE A 78 -7.32 -2.93 1.20
C ILE A 78 -6.86 -1.64 0.51
N GLY A 79 -6.92 -1.57 -0.82
CA GLY A 79 -6.58 -0.37 -1.58
C GLY A 79 -7.52 0.81 -1.30
N LEU A 80 -8.82 0.54 -1.14
CA LEU A 80 -9.77 1.56 -0.71
C LEU A 80 -9.47 2.06 0.70
N LEU A 81 -9.14 1.16 1.64
CA LEU A 81 -8.74 1.53 2.99
C LEU A 81 -7.44 2.35 3.00
N ALA A 82 -6.48 2.03 2.13
CA ALA A 82 -5.28 2.84 1.93
C ALA A 82 -5.64 4.25 1.45
N ALA A 83 -6.42 4.37 0.38
CA ALA A 83 -6.87 5.65 -0.15
C ALA A 83 -7.66 6.49 0.88
N LEU A 84 -8.53 5.84 1.67
CA LEU A 84 -9.27 6.49 2.74
C LEU A 84 -8.35 6.96 3.87
N LYS A 85 -7.34 6.16 4.25
CA LYS A 85 -6.41 6.51 5.33
C LYS A 85 -5.50 7.69 4.94
N THR A 86 -5.06 7.74 3.69
CA THR A 86 -4.30 8.85 3.10
C THR A 86 -5.18 10.11 3.13
N GLY A 87 -6.40 10.04 2.58
CA GLY A 87 -7.32 11.19 2.57
C GLY A 87 -7.83 11.64 3.94
N ALA A 88 -7.98 10.72 4.90
CA ALA A 88 -8.39 11.05 6.26
C ALA A 88 -7.29 11.78 7.04
N ALA A 89 -6.01 11.52 6.77
CA ALA A 89 -4.91 12.26 7.38
C ALA A 89 -4.98 13.75 7.00
N ALA A 90 -5.31 14.04 5.74
CA ALA A 90 -5.49 15.40 5.25
C ALA A 90 -6.76 16.09 5.80
N ALA A 91 -7.85 15.35 6.01
CA ALA A 91 -9.12 15.92 6.48
C ALA A 91 -9.15 16.27 7.98
N LEU A 92 -8.30 15.65 8.80
CA LEU A 92 -8.28 15.84 10.26
C LEU A 92 -7.41 17.02 10.72
N VAL A 93 -6.72 17.72 9.82
CA VAL A 93 -5.95 18.92 10.13
C VAL A 93 -6.85 20.15 9.98
N PRO A 94 -7.33 20.77 11.09
CA PRO A 94 -8.19 21.95 10.99
C PRO A 94 -7.34 23.14 10.53
N HIS A 95 -7.86 23.91 9.57
CA HIS A 95 -7.30 25.19 9.07
C HIS A 95 -6.23 25.14 7.97
N THR A 96 -6.03 24.00 7.31
CA THR A 96 -5.21 23.99 6.09
C THR A 96 -6.11 23.80 4.87
N SER A 97 -5.96 24.63 3.84
CA SER A 97 -6.46 24.36 2.49
C SER A 97 -5.66 23.25 1.79
N VAL A 98 -5.01 22.40 2.58
CA VAL A 98 -4.00 21.42 2.20
C VAL A 98 -4.70 20.08 2.35
N GLY A 99 -5.49 19.76 1.34
CA GLY A 99 -6.11 18.46 1.17
C GLY A 99 -5.33 17.71 0.11
N GLU A 100 -4.99 16.44 0.37
CA GLU A 100 -4.43 15.58 -0.66
C GLU A 100 -5.33 15.54 -1.89
N SER A 101 -4.72 15.61 -3.06
CA SER A 101 -5.47 15.62 -4.31
C SER A 101 -6.22 14.30 -4.47
N LYS A 102 -7.44 14.36 -5.04
CA LYS A 102 -8.21 13.13 -5.37
C LYS A 102 -7.41 12.17 -6.26
N PHE A 103 -6.49 12.72 -7.06
CA PHE A 103 -5.54 11.95 -7.87
C PHE A 103 -4.54 11.18 -7.00
N HIS A 104 -3.95 11.82 -5.98
CA HIS A 104 -3.08 11.18 -5.00
C HIS A 104 -3.79 9.98 -4.34
N LEU A 105 -4.98 10.19 -3.78
CA LEU A 105 -5.77 9.13 -3.12
C LEU A 105 -6.05 7.94 -4.04
N LEU A 106 -6.49 8.24 -5.26
CA LEU A 106 -6.79 7.22 -6.27
C LEU A 106 -5.53 6.45 -6.66
N LEU A 107 -4.43 7.15 -6.91
CA LEU A 107 -3.17 6.55 -7.34
C LEU A 107 -2.64 5.57 -6.29
N ILE A 108 -2.67 5.96 -5.01
CA ILE A 108 -2.21 5.11 -3.91
C ILE A 108 -3.07 3.86 -3.76
N GLY A 109 -4.40 4.03 -3.77
CA GLY A 109 -5.31 2.88 -3.71
C GLY A 109 -5.06 1.90 -4.87
N VAL A 110 -4.90 2.41 -6.09
CA VAL A 110 -4.59 1.60 -7.29
C VAL A 110 -3.24 0.90 -7.15
N LEU A 111 -2.19 1.60 -6.69
CA LEU A 111 -0.86 1.01 -6.53
C LEU A 111 -0.84 -0.11 -5.48
N VAL A 112 -1.57 0.05 -4.37
CA VAL A 112 -1.71 -0.99 -3.35
C VAL A 112 -2.42 -2.23 -3.91
N VAL A 113 -3.50 -2.07 -4.67
CA VAL A 113 -4.18 -3.19 -5.36
C VAL A 113 -3.26 -3.83 -6.38
N ALA A 114 -2.51 -3.02 -7.12
CA ALA A 114 -1.65 -3.44 -8.21
C ALA A 114 -0.34 -4.08 -7.73
N ALA A 115 0.07 -3.89 -6.47
CA ALA A 115 1.35 -4.30 -5.92
C ALA A 115 1.80 -5.73 -6.27
N PRO A 116 0.99 -6.80 -6.08
CA PRO A 116 1.41 -8.16 -6.43
C PRO A 116 1.62 -8.36 -7.93
N TYR A 117 0.86 -7.65 -8.77
CA TYR A 117 1.00 -7.72 -10.21
C TYR A 117 2.21 -6.93 -10.70
N ILE A 118 2.47 -5.76 -10.12
CA ILE A 118 3.66 -4.96 -10.39
C ILE A 118 4.91 -5.73 -10.00
N TRP A 119 4.90 -6.43 -8.86
CA TRP A 119 6.01 -7.27 -8.42
C TRP A 119 6.40 -8.30 -9.49
N ALA A 120 5.44 -8.98 -10.12
CA ALA A 120 5.71 -9.97 -11.18
C ALA A 120 6.48 -9.38 -12.37
N PHE A 121 6.40 -8.07 -12.61
CA PHE A 121 7.20 -7.38 -13.62
C PHE A 121 8.55 -6.90 -13.11
N ILE A 122 8.67 -6.60 -11.82
CA ILE A 122 9.90 -6.06 -11.21
C ILE A 122 10.87 -7.18 -10.82
N GLU A 123 10.35 -8.31 -10.34
CA GLU A 123 11.12 -9.46 -9.87
C GLU A 123 12.23 -9.89 -10.82
N PRO A 124 12.03 -10.01 -12.16
CA PRO A 124 13.11 -10.42 -13.05
C PRO A 124 14.33 -9.49 -13.07
N PHE A 125 14.16 -8.21 -12.70
CA PHE A 125 15.22 -7.20 -12.73
C PHE A 125 15.97 -7.07 -11.41
N VAL A 126 15.29 -7.31 -10.29
CA VAL A 126 15.86 -7.12 -8.95
C VAL A 126 16.02 -8.41 -8.17
N GLY A 127 15.39 -9.50 -8.59
CA GLY A 127 15.39 -10.80 -7.93
C GLY A 127 16.80 -11.27 -7.64
N GLY A 128 17.66 -11.36 -8.66
CA GLY A 128 19.06 -11.81 -8.49
C GLY A 128 19.96 -10.90 -7.64
N LEU A 129 19.49 -9.70 -7.23
CA LEU A 129 20.19 -8.82 -6.30
C LEU A 129 19.73 -9.00 -4.85
N LEU A 130 18.62 -9.72 -4.63
CA LEU A 130 18.04 -9.93 -3.31
C LEU A 130 18.66 -11.18 -2.67
N PRO A 131 19.05 -11.13 -1.39
CA PRO A 131 19.78 -12.21 -0.73
C PRO A 131 18.97 -13.50 -0.53
N PHE A 132 17.70 -13.53 -0.94
CA PHE A 132 16.75 -14.61 -0.69
C PHE A 132 15.84 -14.91 -1.90
N SER A 133 16.24 -14.53 -3.12
CA SER A 133 15.52 -14.85 -4.37
C SER A 133 15.67 -16.31 -4.78
#